data_AF-A0A961E140-F1
#
_entry.id   AF-A0A961E140-F1
#
_cell.length_a   1.000
_cell.length_b   1.000
_cell.length_c   1.000
_cell.angle_alpha   90.00
_cell.angle_beta   90.00
_cell.angle_gamma   90.00
#
_symmetry.space_group_name_H-M   'P 1'
#
loop_
_entity.id
_entity.type
_entity.pdbx_description
1 polymer ?
#
loop_
_entity_poly.entity_id
_entity_poly.type
_entity_poly.pdbx_seq_one_letter_code
_entity_poly.pdbx_strand_id
1 'polypeptide(L)'
;MDNSSKGRSSAGGGDDERLWMVLGAGMLAVAAWTQRGRLWEALAPYGLTTGAKTSFQTSGNPYDPDPSFGGSQIRYSGDLHLTAGGWVGVLILAAAALGVLACVGSGLAWSRWQRGGGVTAVPPIPVWGAAAVAAGIVFVVVVWLTGWPFAAAFVAACAAAAVGMLGGSWARTYRLTQVWRGLAEQVLGHGHPGLSTVRATGWQHQGAGAAWPGRIEASTGPGWQHKPAELAELNRHAAVLGWPAYSWTRDPMRRTVVGVAETKAAR
;
A
#
# COMPACT_ATOMS: atom_id res chain seq x y z
N MET A 1 3.02 11.14 -53.81
CA MET A 1 2.77 10.08 -52.83
C MET A 1 4.12 9.60 -52.38
N ASP A 2 4.55 9.97 -51.18
CA ASP A 2 5.63 9.30 -50.45
C ASP A 2 5.47 9.61 -48.97
N ASN A 3 5.22 8.56 -48.19
CA ASN A 3 5.05 8.58 -46.74
C ASN A 3 6.42 8.69 -46.07
N SER A 4 6.68 9.81 -45.40
CA SER A 4 7.78 9.91 -44.42
C SER A 4 7.30 10.63 -43.16
N SER A 5 6.43 9.97 -42.40
CA SER A 5 6.15 10.36 -41.02
C SER A 5 7.26 9.80 -40.12
N LYS A 6 8.30 10.62 -39.93
CA LYS A 6 9.28 10.44 -38.83
C LYS A 6 8.52 10.21 -37.53
N GLY A 7 8.79 9.06 -36.91
CA GLY A 7 8.30 8.71 -35.59
C GLY A 7 8.69 9.80 -34.58
N ARG A 8 7.68 10.44 -33.99
CA ARG A 8 7.84 11.08 -32.68
C ARG A 8 7.77 9.98 -31.64
N SER A 9 8.94 9.47 -31.27
CA SER A 9 9.14 8.81 -29.99
C SER A 9 8.80 9.82 -28.89
N SER A 10 7.67 9.62 -28.21
CA SER A 10 7.38 10.25 -26.93
C SER A 10 8.29 9.63 -25.86
N ALA A 11 9.53 10.09 -25.81
CA ALA A 11 10.43 9.87 -24.70
C ALA A 11 10.34 11.09 -23.77
N GLY A 12 10.24 10.85 -22.46
CA GLY A 12 10.40 11.91 -21.46
C GLY A 12 9.47 11.85 -20.25
N GLY A 13 9.39 10.71 -19.56
CA GLY A 13 8.69 10.68 -18.27
C GLY A 13 8.72 9.35 -17.52
N GLY A 14 9.13 8.26 -18.17
CA GLY A 14 9.25 6.93 -17.53
C GLY A 14 10.65 6.60 -16.99
N ASP A 15 11.69 7.20 -17.58
CA ASP A 15 13.07 6.82 -17.28
C ASP A 15 13.63 7.50 -16.03
N ASP A 16 13.26 8.76 -15.77
CA ASP A 16 13.77 9.53 -14.63
C ASP A 16 13.36 8.93 -13.27
N GLU A 17 12.11 8.50 -13.11
CA GLU A 17 11.63 7.95 -11.83
C GLU A 17 12.31 6.61 -11.50
N ARG A 18 12.56 5.77 -12.51
CA ARG A 18 13.31 4.52 -12.33
C ARG A 18 14.78 4.80 -12.00
N LEU A 19 15.37 5.83 -12.63
CA LEU A 19 16.74 6.26 -12.37
C LEU A 19 16.90 6.78 -10.93
N TRP A 20 15.95 7.58 -10.44
CA TRP A 20 15.95 8.07 -9.05
C TRP A 20 15.70 6.95 -8.03
N MET A 21 14.85 5.98 -8.32
CA MET A 21 14.66 4.81 -7.45
C MET A 21 15.92 3.92 -7.41
N VAL A 22 16.57 3.70 -8.55
CA VAL A 22 17.82 2.92 -8.62
C VAL A 22 18.97 3.67 -7.95
N LEU A 23 19.09 4.98 -8.15
CA LEU A 23 20.09 5.81 -7.47
C LEU A 23 19.85 5.87 -5.96
N GLY A 24 18.60 6.01 -5.50
CA GLY A 24 18.25 5.99 -4.08
C GLY A 24 18.53 4.64 -3.43
N ALA A 25 18.19 3.54 -4.08
CA ALA A 25 18.52 2.19 -3.63
C ALA A 25 20.04 1.95 -3.62
N GLY A 26 20.76 2.44 -4.64
CA GLY A 26 22.22 2.40 -4.71
C GLY A 26 22.89 3.19 -3.60
N MET A 27 22.42 4.41 -3.31
CA MET A 27 22.93 5.22 -2.19
C MET A 27 22.69 4.55 -0.84
N LEU A 28 21.53 3.95 -0.62
CA LEU A 28 21.23 3.19 0.61
C LEU A 28 22.14 1.96 0.73
N ALA A 29 22.38 1.24 -0.36
CA ALA A 29 23.29 0.10 -0.38
C ALA A 29 24.75 0.52 -0.08
N VAL A 30 25.21 1.64 -0.66
CA VAL A 30 26.55 2.20 -0.40
C VAL A 30 26.68 2.71 1.04
N ALA A 31 25.65 3.39 1.58
CA ALA A 31 25.63 3.82 2.98
C ALA A 31 25.66 2.63 3.95
N ALA A 32 24.88 1.58 3.68
CA ALA A 32 24.89 0.34 4.46
C ALA A 32 26.24 -0.39 4.37
N TRP A 33 26.86 -0.41 3.19
CA TRP A 33 28.17 -1.04 2.98
C TRP A 33 29.31 -0.27 3.68
N THR A 34 29.32 1.06 3.57
CA THR A 34 30.34 1.92 4.19
C THR A 34 30.25 1.94 5.71
N GLN A 35 29.04 1.78 6.27
CA GLN A 35 28.84 1.68 7.73
C GLN A 35 28.74 0.25 8.26
N ARG A 36 29.01 -0.77 7.43
CA ARG A 36 28.74 -2.18 7.75
C ARG A 36 29.28 -2.62 9.12
N GLY A 37 30.50 -2.20 9.51
CA GLY A 37 31.09 -2.57 10.79
C GLY A 37 30.31 -2.06 12.00
N ARG A 38 29.93 -0.78 11.99
CA ARG A 38 29.07 -0.17 13.04
C ARG A 38 27.66 -0.76 13.02
N LEU A 39 27.17 -1.10 11.83
CA LEU A 39 25.86 -1.72 11.64
C LEU A 39 25.85 -3.14 12.24
N TRP A 40 26.91 -3.92 12.03
CA TRP A 40 27.04 -5.26 12.60
C TRP A 40 27.18 -5.26 14.12
N GLU A 41 27.89 -4.28 14.69
CA GLU A 41 27.95 -4.06 16.14
C GLU A 41 26.58 -3.65 16.71
N ALA A 42 25.84 -2.77 16.03
CA ALA A 42 24.51 -2.34 16.46
C ALA A 42 23.45 -3.46 16.38
N LEU A 43 23.66 -4.46 15.51
CA LEU A 43 22.77 -5.60 15.33
C LEU A 43 23.08 -6.78 16.28
N ALA A 44 24.27 -6.81 16.87
CA ALA A 44 24.72 -7.88 17.76
C ALA A 44 23.88 -8.03 19.06
N PRO A 45 23.41 -6.95 19.71
CA PRO A 45 22.50 -7.05 20.87
C PRO A 45 21.18 -7.76 20.56
N TYR A 46 20.78 -7.77 19.30
CA TYR A 46 19.49 -8.30 18.83
C TYR A 46 19.60 -9.72 18.26
N GLY A 47 20.76 -10.38 18.40
CA GLY A 47 20.99 -11.74 17.90
C GLY A 47 21.01 -11.84 16.36
N LEU A 48 21.13 -10.71 15.67
CA LEU A 48 21.15 -10.63 14.20
C LEU A 48 22.56 -10.82 13.62
N THR A 49 23.61 -10.71 14.45
CA THR A 49 25.01 -10.99 14.08
C THR A 49 25.71 -11.86 15.13
N THR A 50 26.72 -12.62 14.70
CA THR A 50 27.58 -13.46 15.53
C THR A 50 28.65 -12.61 16.23
N GLY A 51 28.26 -11.73 17.14
CA GLY A 51 29.19 -10.94 17.95
C GLY A 51 29.47 -11.59 19.30
N ALA A 52 30.73 -11.87 19.63
CA ALA A 52 31.12 -12.23 20.99
C ALA A 52 31.04 -10.97 21.87
N LYS A 53 30.29 -11.04 22.98
CA LYS A 53 30.27 -9.96 23.97
C LYS A 53 31.65 -9.89 24.63
N THR A 54 32.42 -8.86 24.30
CA THR A 54 33.64 -8.53 25.02
C THR A 54 33.36 -7.33 25.91
N SER A 55 33.23 -7.57 27.21
CA SER A 55 33.23 -6.50 28.19
C SER A 55 34.65 -5.99 28.34
N PHE A 56 34.90 -4.75 27.91
CA PHE A 56 36.08 -4.02 28.36
C PHE A 56 35.69 -3.28 29.64
N GLN A 57 36.35 -3.61 30.75
CA GLN A 57 36.48 -2.63 31.83
C GLN A 57 37.35 -1.51 31.25
N THR A 58 36.76 -0.35 30.99
CA THR A 58 37.54 0.87 30.83
C THR A 58 38.24 1.04 32.17
N SER A 59 39.52 0.68 32.25
CA SER A 59 40.27 0.70 33.49
C SER A 59 40.42 2.15 33.97
N GLY A 60 39.44 2.63 34.73
CA GLY A 60 39.73 3.54 35.83
C GLY A 60 40.63 2.75 36.78
N ASN A 61 41.86 3.24 36.93
CA ASN A 61 42.85 2.88 37.95
C ASN A 61 42.55 1.62 38.81
N PRO A 62 43.36 0.55 38.76
CA PRO A 62 43.14 -0.68 39.53
C PRO A 62 43.12 -0.53 41.07
N TYR A 63 43.35 0.68 41.57
CA TYR A 63 43.32 1.04 43.00
C TYR A 63 42.16 1.97 43.38
N ASP A 64 41.23 2.28 42.48
CA ASP A 64 40.10 3.18 42.75
C ASP A 64 38.80 2.35 42.93
N PRO A 65 38.25 2.25 44.15
CA PRO A 65 37.07 1.43 44.44
C PRO A 65 35.75 2.09 44.06
N ASP A 66 35.77 3.27 43.40
CA ASP A 66 34.54 3.99 43.07
C ASP A 66 33.86 3.39 41.81
N PRO A 67 32.71 2.69 41.95
CA PRO A 67 32.01 2.05 40.83
C PRO A 67 31.35 3.07 39.87
N SER A 68 31.46 4.36 40.18
CA SER A 68 30.68 5.44 39.55
C SER A 68 31.30 6.00 38.25
N PHE A 69 32.59 5.73 37.97
CA PHE A 69 33.30 6.28 36.79
C PHE A 69 33.80 5.22 35.79
N GLY A 70 33.73 3.94 36.14
CA GLY A 70 34.10 2.83 35.25
C GLY A 70 32.93 2.36 34.40
N GLY A 71 32.53 3.13 33.39
CA GLY A 71 31.52 2.68 32.44
C GLY A 71 31.99 1.41 31.72
N SER A 72 31.35 0.27 32.00
CA SER A 72 31.57 -0.96 31.23
C SER A 72 31.01 -0.73 29.83
N GLN A 73 31.89 -0.52 28.86
CA GLN A 73 31.46 -0.47 27.46
C GLN A 73 31.39 -1.91 26.95
N ILE A 74 30.18 -2.36 26.64
CA ILE A 74 29.96 -3.62 25.95
C ILE A 74 30.40 -3.40 24.50
N ARG A 75 31.53 -4.01 24.12
CA ARG A 75 32.00 -4.02 22.74
C ARG A 75 31.78 -5.42 22.17
N TYR A 76 31.28 -5.50 20.95
CA TYR A 76 31.18 -6.76 20.23
C TYR A 76 32.40 -6.88 19.33
N SER A 77 33.19 -7.93 19.50
CA SER A 77 34.42 -8.14 18.73
C SER A 77 34.46 -9.53 18.09
N GLY A 78 35.29 -9.68 17.05
CA GLY A 78 35.41 -10.89 16.23
C GLY A 78 34.90 -10.72 14.80
N ASP A 79 34.93 -11.81 14.02
CA ASP A 79 34.36 -11.86 12.67
C ASP A 79 32.83 -11.83 12.75
N LEU A 80 32.28 -10.63 12.63
CA LEU A 80 30.84 -10.38 12.65
C LEU A 80 30.21 -10.87 11.35
N HIS A 81 29.48 -11.98 11.43
CA HIS A 81 28.66 -12.49 10.34
C HIS A 81 27.17 -12.41 10.69
N LEU A 82 26.31 -12.36 9.67
CA LEU A 82 24.87 -12.48 9.84
C LEU A 82 24.52 -13.86 10.41
N THR A 83 23.73 -13.89 11.48
CA THR A 83 23.08 -15.13 11.93
C THR A 83 21.97 -15.51 10.96
N ALA A 84 21.42 -16.72 11.09
CA ALA A 84 20.19 -17.08 10.36
C ALA A 84 19.06 -16.07 10.61
N GLY A 85 18.91 -15.58 11.83
CA GLY A 85 17.98 -14.49 12.17
C GLY A 85 18.33 -13.17 11.50
N GLY A 86 19.63 -12.85 11.38
CA GLY A 86 20.15 -11.74 10.58
C GLY A 86 19.69 -11.79 9.13
N TRP A 87 19.88 -12.92 8.46
CA TRP A 87 19.45 -13.11 7.07
C TRP A 87 17.94 -12.98 6.90
N VAL A 88 17.17 -13.53 7.83
CA VAL A 88 15.71 -13.34 7.86
C VAL A 88 15.35 -11.84 7.96
N GLY A 89 16.03 -11.09 8.82
CA GLY A 89 15.84 -9.65 8.95
C GLY A 89 16.15 -8.89 7.66
N VAL A 90 17.26 -9.23 6.99
CA VAL A 90 17.62 -8.64 5.69
C VAL A 90 16.53 -8.88 4.64
N LEU A 91 16.00 -10.11 4.56
CA LEU A 91 14.94 -10.44 3.60
C LEU A 91 13.65 -9.66 3.88
N ILE A 92 13.24 -9.56 5.15
CA ILE A 92 12.03 -8.81 5.54
C ILE A 92 12.19 -7.32 5.22
N LEU A 93 13.34 -6.73 5.53
CA LEU A 93 13.61 -5.31 5.26
C LEU A 93 13.73 -5.02 3.77
N ALA A 94 14.34 -5.93 2.99
CA ALA A 94 14.39 -5.82 1.53
C ALA A 94 12.98 -5.87 0.93
N ALA A 95 12.13 -6.79 1.39
CA ALA A 95 10.73 -6.87 0.98
C ALA A 95 9.96 -5.59 1.35
N ALA A 96 10.17 -5.03 2.55
CA ALA A 96 9.56 -3.77 2.97
C ALA A 96 10.00 -2.61 2.07
N ALA A 97 11.28 -2.51 1.71
CA ALA A 97 11.80 -1.48 0.81
C ALA A 97 11.15 -1.56 -0.59
N LEU A 98 11.04 -2.77 -1.16
CA LEU A 98 10.30 -3.00 -2.40
C LEU A 98 8.82 -2.64 -2.27
N GLY A 99 8.22 -2.93 -1.11
CA GLY A 99 6.86 -2.53 -0.76
C GLY A 99 6.65 -1.02 -0.77
N VAL A 100 7.59 -0.25 -0.22
CA VAL A 100 7.58 1.23 -0.26
C VAL A 100 7.60 1.71 -1.70
N LEU A 101 8.50 1.18 -2.54
CA LEU A 101 8.59 1.56 -3.95
C LEU A 101 7.28 1.27 -4.70
N ALA A 102 6.66 0.12 -4.44
CA ALA A 102 5.37 -0.23 -5.01
C ALA A 102 4.27 0.76 -4.57
N CYS A 103 4.21 1.10 -3.28
CA CYS A 103 3.26 2.08 -2.75
C CYS A 103 3.46 3.48 -3.36
N VAL A 104 4.70 3.94 -3.51
CA VAL A 104 5.03 5.22 -4.16
C VAL A 104 4.63 5.20 -5.63
N GLY A 105 4.98 4.14 -6.38
CA GLY A 105 4.60 4.00 -7.78
C GLY A 105 3.09 4.00 -7.98
N SER A 106 2.34 3.32 -7.10
CA SER A 106 0.88 3.40 -7.08
C SER A 106 0.37 4.80 -6.77
N GLY A 107 0.93 5.48 -5.77
CA GLY A 107 0.54 6.86 -5.44
C GLY A 107 0.73 7.81 -6.63
N LEU A 108 1.84 7.67 -7.35
CA LEU A 108 2.10 8.43 -8.57
C LEU A 108 1.10 8.10 -9.68
N ALA A 109 0.81 6.82 -9.91
CA ALA A 109 -0.20 6.40 -10.88
C ALA A 109 -1.60 6.95 -10.55
N TRP A 110 -1.98 6.93 -9.27
CA TRP A 110 -3.20 7.56 -8.78
C TRP A 110 -3.21 9.07 -8.99
N SER A 111 -2.11 9.76 -8.70
CA SER A 111 -2.00 11.20 -8.92
C SER A 111 -2.13 11.57 -10.40
N ARG A 112 -1.55 10.78 -11.30
CA ARG A 112 -1.65 10.97 -12.75
C ARG A 112 -3.06 10.69 -13.25
N TRP A 113 -3.69 9.61 -12.77
CA TRP A 113 -5.08 9.30 -13.06
C TRP A 113 -6.02 10.43 -12.62
N GLN A 114 -5.81 10.99 -11.42
CA GLN A 114 -6.58 12.13 -10.93
C GLN A 114 -6.39 13.38 -11.80
N ARG A 115 -5.14 13.72 -12.17
CA ARG A 115 -4.86 14.87 -13.04
C ARG A 115 -5.41 14.69 -14.45
N GLY A 116 -5.48 13.45 -14.93
CA GLY A 116 -6.09 13.08 -16.22
C GLY A 116 -7.61 13.05 -16.21
N GLY A 117 -8.28 13.46 -15.11
CA GLY A 117 -9.73 13.45 -14.99
C GLY A 117 -10.33 12.06 -14.78
N GLY A 118 -9.53 11.05 -14.43
CA GLY A 118 -10.03 9.74 -14.03
C GLY A 118 -10.70 8.89 -15.14
N VAL A 119 -10.51 9.27 -16.41
CA VAL A 119 -11.17 8.62 -17.56
C VAL A 119 -10.46 7.34 -18.03
N THR A 120 -9.23 7.11 -17.59
CA THR A 120 -8.45 5.90 -17.92
C THR A 120 -8.67 4.79 -16.89
N ALA A 121 -8.17 3.58 -17.17
CA ALA A 121 -8.27 2.44 -16.26
C ALA A 121 -7.78 2.79 -14.83
N VAL A 122 -8.56 2.39 -13.83
CA VAL A 122 -8.28 2.68 -12.41
C VAL A 122 -6.97 2.03 -11.98
N PRO A 123 -5.98 2.80 -11.48
CA PRO A 123 -4.67 2.26 -11.15
C PRO A 123 -4.71 1.22 -10.02
N PRO A 124 -3.76 0.26 -10.03
CA PRO A 124 -3.76 -0.76 -9.04
C PRO A 124 -3.24 -0.32 -7.66
N ILE A 125 -3.99 -0.67 -6.60
CA ILE A 125 -3.54 -0.53 -5.21
C ILE A 125 -2.65 -1.72 -4.84
N PRO A 126 -1.38 -1.50 -4.43
CA PRO A 126 -0.40 -2.54 -4.13
C PRO A 126 -0.56 -3.01 -2.68
N VAL A 127 -1.62 -3.76 -2.41
CA VAL A 127 -1.94 -4.26 -1.05
C VAL A 127 -0.78 -5.06 -0.46
N TRP A 128 -0.17 -5.94 -1.25
CA TRP A 128 0.99 -6.72 -0.81
C TRP A 128 2.24 -5.87 -0.58
N GLY A 129 2.38 -4.76 -1.29
CA GLY A 129 3.42 -3.77 -1.02
C GLY A 129 3.23 -3.14 0.35
N ALA A 130 2.00 -2.68 0.66
CA ALA A 130 1.67 -2.15 1.98
C ALA A 130 1.82 -3.21 3.10
N ALA A 131 1.47 -4.46 2.83
CA ALA A 131 1.65 -5.58 3.75
C ALA A 131 3.14 -5.82 4.08
N ALA A 132 4.01 -5.77 3.07
CA ALA A 132 5.46 -5.90 3.26
C ALA A 132 6.03 -4.74 4.09
N VAL A 133 5.57 -3.51 3.86
CA VAL A 133 5.96 -2.34 4.67
C VAL A 133 5.54 -2.52 6.13
N ALA A 134 4.29 -2.95 6.37
CA ALA A 134 3.79 -3.21 7.72
C ALA A 134 4.61 -4.31 8.42
N ALA A 135 4.92 -5.41 7.72
CA ALA A 135 5.79 -6.46 8.25
C ALA A 135 7.19 -5.93 8.61
N GLY A 136 7.80 -5.09 7.78
CA GLY A 136 9.08 -4.46 8.08
C GLY A 136 9.05 -3.61 9.35
N ILE A 137 8.03 -2.75 9.50
CA ILE A 137 7.85 -1.90 10.68
C ILE A 137 7.68 -2.76 11.94
N VAL A 138 6.78 -3.75 11.88
CA VAL A 138 6.51 -4.67 13.00
C VAL A 138 7.76 -5.46 13.38
N PHE A 139 8.50 -5.96 12.40
CA PHE A 139 9.76 -6.67 12.62
C PHE A 139 10.75 -5.80 13.40
N VAL A 140 10.99 -4.57 12.96
CA VAL A 140 11.92 -3.64 13.64
C VAL A 140 11.49 -3.37 15.08
N VAL A 141 10.20 -3.09 15.30
CA VAL A 141 9.66 -2.82 16.63
C VAL A 141 9.80 -4.04 17.56
N VAL A 142 9.43 -5.23 17.10
CA VAL A 142 9.48 -6.44 17.94
C VAL A 142 10.92 -6.87 18.21
N VAL A 143 11.81 -6.80 17.22
CA VAL A 143 13.24 -7.04 17.45
C VAL A 143 13.79 -6.06 18.48
N TRP A 144 13.46 -4.77 18.35
CA TRP A 144 13.94 -3.75 19.27
C TRP A 144 13.47 -3.99 20.72
N LEU A 145 12.23 -4.43 20.90
CA LEU A 145 11.64 -4.69 22.21
C LEU A 145 12.09 -6.01 22.85
N THR A 146 12.29 -7.07 22.05
CA THR A 146 12.45 -8.43 22.57
C THR A 146 13.84 -9.02 22.35
N GLY A 147 14.63 -8.47 21.44
CA GLY A 147 15.91 -9.05 21.01
C GLY A 147 15.77 -10.42 20.33
N TRP A 148 14.56 -10.84 19.97
CA TRP A 148 14.27 -12.18 19.46
C TRP A 148 13.83 -12.16 17.98
N PRO A 149 14.76 -12.42 17.04
CA PRO A 149 14.48 -12.22 15.61
C PRO A 149 13.45 -13.19 15.04
N PHE A 150 13.35 -14.41 15.57
CA PHE A 150 12.37 -15.39 15.11
C PHE A 150 10.94 -15.08 15.56
N ALA A 151 10.76 -14.60 16.80
CA ALA A 151 9.46 -14.11 17.26
C ALA A 151 9.04 -12.86 16.47
N ALA A 152 9.98 -11.95 16.22
CA ALA A 152 9.71 -10.77 15.39
C ALA A 152 9.31 -11.15 13.96
N ALA A 153 9.98 -12.12 13.34
CA ALA A 153 9.63 -12.62 12.01
C ALA A 153 8.22 -13.23 11.99
N PHE A 154 7.85 -14.00 13.01
CA PHE A 154 6.51 -14.57 13.14
C PHE A 154 5.43 -13.48 13.25
N VAL A 155 5.61 -12.51 14.15
CA VAL A 155 4.65 -11.41 14.34
C VAL A 155 4.55 -10.54 13.07
N ALA A 156 5.67 -10.29 12.39
CA ALA A 156 5.69 -9.59 11.11
C ALA A 156 4.92 -10.33 10.01
N ALA A 157 5.05 -11.65 9.92
CA ALA A 157 4.30 -12.47 8.97
C ALA A 157 2.78 -12.41 9.25
N CYS A 158 2.38 -12.48 10.52
CA CYS A 158 0.97 -12.32 10.93
C CYS A 158 0.43 -10.93 10.54
N ALA A 159 1.21 -9.86 10.75
CA ALA A 159 0.83 -8.51 10.35
C ALA A 159 0.67 -8.37 8.83
N ALA A 160 1.61 -8.91 8.04
CA ALA A 160 1.50 -8.94 6.58
C ALA A 160 0.25 -9.72 6.11
N ALA A 161 -0.04 -10.87 6.71
CA ALA A 161 -1.22 -11.66 6.38
C ALA A 161 -2.51 -10.89 6.67
N ALA A 162 -2.60 -10.22 7.82
CA ALA A 162 -3.75 -9.40 8.17
C ALA A 162 -3.96 -8.24 7.17
N VAL A 163 -2.88 -7.52 6.81
CA VAL A 163 -2.95 -6.43 5.82
C VAL A 163 -3.30 -6.97 4.43
N GLY A 164 -2.74 -8.11 4.03
CA GLY A 164 -3.03 -8.76 2.75
C GLY A 164 -4.51 -9.15 2.64
N MET A 165 -5.06 -9.79 3.67
CA MET A 165 -6.44 -10.25 3.69
C MET A 165 -7.45 -9.10 3.78
N LEU A 166 -7.24 -8.16 4.70
CA LEU A 166 -8.18 -7.05 4.94
C LEU A 166 -8.03 -5.93 3.91
N GLY A 167 -6.81 -5.65 3.48
CA GLY A 167 -6.54 -4.63 2.46
C GLY A 167 -6.97 -5.08 1.07
N GLY A 168 -6.92 -6.38 0.77
CA GLY A 168 -7.30 -6.95 -0.53
C GLY A 168 -8.79 -6.76 -0.83
N SER A 169 -9.65 -7.03 0.16
CA SER A 169 -11.09 -6.84 0.03
C SER A 169 -11.45 -5.37 -0.12
N TRP A 170 -10.88 -4.49 0.71
CA TRP A 170 -11.13 -3.05 0.65
C TRP A 170 -10.64 -2.41 -0.66
N ALA A 171 -9.43 -2.75 -1.11
CA ALA A 171 -8.88 -2.23 -2.36
C ALA A 171 -9.75 -2.63 -3.55
N ARG A 172 -10.28 -3.86 -3.54
CA ARG A 172 -11.17 -4.35 -4.59
C ARG A 172 -12.50 -3.60 -4.62
N THR A 173 -13.17 -3.46 -3.47
CA THR A 173 -14.47 -2.75 -3.39
C THR A 173 -14.31 -1.27 -3.77
N TYR A 174 -13.22 -0.63 -3.33
CA TYR A 174 -12.90 0.73 -3.72
C TYR A 174 -12.70 0.88 -5.23
N ARG A 175 -11.92 -0.01 -5.87
CA ARG A 175 -11.74 0.04 -7.33
C ARG A 175 -13.04 -0.15 -8.09
N LEU A 176 -13.85 -1.14 -7.70
CA LEU A 176 -15.14 -1.36 -8.36
C LEU A 176 -16.06 -0.12 -8.23
N THR A 177 -16.02 0.57 -7.09
CA THR A 177 -16.72 1.85 -6.91
C THR A 177 -16.22 2.91 -7.89
N GLN A 178 -14.90 3.04 -8.07
CA GLN A 178 -14.33 4.03 -9.00
C GLN A 178 -14.61 3.69 -10.47
N VAL A 179 -14.63 2.40 -10.84
CA VAL A 179 -15.02 1.98 -12.20
C VAL A 179 -16.49 2.30 -12.44
N TRP A 180 -17.38 1.94 -11.52
CA TRP A 180 -18.80 2.28 -11.65
C TRP A 180 -19.01 3.79 -11.75
N ARG A 181 -18.27 4.57 -10.94
CA ARG A 181 -18.31 6.03 -10.99
C ARG A 181 -17.93 6.57 -12.37
N GLY A 182 -16.83 6.09 -12.97
CA GLY A 182 -16.43 6.53 -14.31
C GLY A 182 -17.49 6.25 -15.39
N LEU A 183 -18.25 5.15 -15.24
CA LEU A 183 -19.39 4.86 -16.11
C LEU A 183 -20.60 5.76 -15.81
N ALA A 184 -20.96 5.90 -14.52
CA ALA A 184 -22.14 6.63 -14.08
C ALA A 184 -22.06 8.15 -14.29
N GLU A 185 -20.85 8.74 -14.29
CA GLU A 185 -20.67 10.19 -14.46
C GLU A 185 -21.20 10.72 -15.80
N GLN A 186 -21.25 9.88 -16.85
CA GLN A 186 -21.86 10.23 -18.13
C GLN A 186 -23.37 10.45 -18.01
N VAL A 187 -24.04 9.65 -17.18
CA VAL A 187 -25.49 9.70 -16.98
C VAL A 187 -25.84 10.75 -15.93
N LEU A 188 -25.05 10.87 -14.85
CA LEU A 188 -25.31 11.74 -13.70
C LEU A 188 -25.25 13.25 -14.01
N GLY A 189 -24.97 13.66 -15.26
CA GLY A 189 -25.15 15.03 -15.73
C GLY A 189 -24.15 16.05 -15.18
N HIS A 190 -22.95 15.61 -14.75
CA HIS A 190 -21.91 16.49 -14.22
C HIS A 190 -21.02 17.10 -15.30
N GLY A 191 -21.07 16.58 -16.54
CA GLY A 191 -20.23 17.04 -17.66
C GLY A 191 -18.74 16.66 -17.52
N HIS A 192 -18.21 16.57 -16.30
CA HIS A 192 -16.84 16.16 -15.99
C HIS A 192 -16.73 15.30 -14.73
N PRO A 193 -15.73 14.40 -14.65
CA PRO A 193 -15.46 13.56 -13.48
C PRO A 193 -15.09 14.34 -12.23
N GLY A 194 -15.94 14.34 -11.20
CA GLY A 194 -15.73 15.04 -9.94
C GLY A 194 -15.47 14.08 -8.77
N LEU A 195 -14.36 14.27 -8.04
CA LEU A 195 -13.75 13.31 -7.09
C LEU A 195 -14.62 12.81 -5.90
N SER A 196 -15.80 13.36 -5.65
CA SER A 196 -16.60 13.10 -4.44
C SER A 196 -18.05 12.70 -4.72
N THR A 197 -18.36 12.21 -5.92
CA THR A 197 -19.74 12.03 -6.36
C THR A 197 -20.38 10.71 -5.99
N VAL A 198 -19.64 9.64 -5.66
CA VAL A 198 -20.21 8.30 -5.45
C VAL A 198 -19.72 7.64 -4.17
N ARG A 199 -20.65 7.10 -3.38
CA ARG A 199 -20.41 6.32 -2.16
C ARG A 199 -21.13 4.99 -2.24
N ALA A 200 -20.39 3.89 -2.06
CA ALA A 200 -20.93 2.54 -2.04
C ALA A 200 -20.80 1.93 -0.63
N THR A 201 -21.90 1.43 -0.07
CA THR A 201 -21.98 0.92 1.31
C THR A 201 -22.73 -0.42 1.40
N GLY A 202 -22.57 -1.11 2.53
CA GLY A 202 -23.25 -2.38 2.79
C GLY A 202 -22.86 -3.47 1.79
N TRP A 203 -21.55 -3.63 1.53
CA TRP A 203 -21.05 -4.60 0.56
C TRP A 203 -21.47 -6.02 0.91
N GLN A 204 -22.06 -6.70 -0.06
CA GLN A 204 -22.48 -8.09 0.00
C GLN A 204 -21.52 -8.92 -0.85
N HIS A 205 -21.34 -10.18 -0.44
CA HIS A 205 -20.44 -11.13 -1.08
C HIS A 205 -21.20 -12.41 -1.41
N GLN A 206 -21.03 -12.92 -2.64
CA GLN A 206 -21.53 -14.24 -3.04
C GLN A 206 -20.38 -15.08 -3.57
N GLY A 207 -20.08 -16.16 -2.84
CA GLY A 207 -18.96 -17.05 -3.15
C GLY A 207 -17.60 -16.34 -3.15
N ALA A 208 -16.63 -16.95 -3.84
CA ALA A 208 -15.23 -16.52 -3.83
C ALA A 208 -14.93 -15.27 -4.68
N GLY A 209 -15.92 -14.68 -5.35
CA GLY A 209 -15.65 -13.76 -6.46
C GLY A 209 -16.62 -12.60 -6.64
N ALA A 210 -17.92 -12.75 -6.39
CA ALA A 210 -18.88 -11.68 -6.66
C ALA A 210 -19.05 -10.80 -5.42
N ALA A 211 -18.79 -9.50 -5.57
CA ALA A 211 -19.03 -8.51 -4.52
C ALA A 211 -19.77 -7.33 -5.12
N TRP A 212 -20.87 -6.92 -4.47
CA TRP A 212 -21.67 -5.77 -4.89
C TRP A 212 -22.08 -4.94 -3.67
N PRO A 213 -22.27 -3.62 -3.84
CA PRO A 213 -22.76 -2.79 -2.75
C PRO A 213 -24.26 -3.00 -2.52
N GLY A 214 -24.70 -3.11 -1.27
CA GLY A 214 -26.12 -3.11 -0.94
C GLY A 214 -26.78 -1.74 -1.15
N ARG A 215 -26.00 -0.65 -1.07
CA ARG A 215 -26.46 0.72 -1.30
C ARG A 215 -25.41 1.55 -2.03
N ILE A 216 -25.84 2.27 -3.06
CA ILE A 216 -25.04 3.23 -3.82
C ILE A 216 -25.67 4.60 -3.65
N GLU A 217 -24.90 5.59 -3.24
CA GLU A 217 -25.29 6.99 -3.22
C GLU A 217 -24.45 7.72 -4.25
N ALA A 218 -25.09 8.46 -5.15
CA ALA A 218 -24.40 9.28 -6.13
C ALA A 218 -24.94 10.71 -6.10
N SER A 219 -24.10 11.73 -6.11
CA SER A 219 -24.53 13.10 -6.38
C SER A 219 -25.03 13.21 -7.82
N THR A 220 -25.92 14.16 -8.07
CA THR A 220 -26.55 14.44 -9.36
C THR A 220 -26.18 15.86 -9.79
N GLY A 221 -25.79 16.00 -11.07
CA GLY A 221 -25.31 17.24 -11.64
C GLY A 221 -26.46 18.07 -12.22
N PRO A 222 -26.16 19.28 -12.71
CA PRO A 222 -27.17 20.19 -13.29
C PRO A 222 -27.93 19.58 -14.47
N GLY A 223 -27.31 18.65 -15.21
CA GLY A 223 -27.93 17.98 -16.36
C GLY A 223 -28.86 16.81 -16.01
N TRP A 224 -28.94 16.41 -14.73
CA TRP A 224 -29.71 15.24 -14.31
C TRP A 224 -31.21 15.52 -14.23
N GLN A 225 -32.01 14.76 -14.99
CA GLN A 225 -33.46 14.99 -15.10
C GLN A 225 -34.29 13.94 -14.35
N HIS A 226 -33.66 12.91 -13.76
CA HIS A 226 -34.30 11.78 -13.09
C HIS A 226 -35.30 11.06 -13.99
N LYS A 227 -34.91 10.84 -15.25
CA LYS A 227 -35.74 10.11 -16.21
C LYS A 227 -35.65 8.60 -15.96
N PRO A 228 -36.70 7.82 -16.24
CA PRO A 228 -36.64 6.36 -16.17
C PRO A 228 -35.50 5.78 -17.02
N ALA A 229 -35.19 6.39 -18.16
CA ALA A 229 -34.07 5.99 -19.01
C ALA A 229 -32.69 6.19 -18.34
N GLU A 230 -32.51 7.27 -17.57
CA GLU A 230 -31.26 7.52 -16.83
C GLU A 230 -31.07 6.49 -15.70
N LEU A 231 -32.16 6.12 -15.02
CA LEU A 231 -32.15 5.07 -13.99
C LEU A 231 -31.88 3.69 -14.59
N ALA A 232 -32.44 3.40 -15.77
CA ALA A 232 -32.15 2.16 -16.51
C ALA A 232 -30.68 2.08 -16.94
N GLU A 233 -30.08 3.20 -17.33
CA GLU A 233 -28.66 3.25 -17.70
C GLU A 233 -27.74 3.02 -16.49
N LEU A 234 -28.07 3.58 -15.32
CA LEU A 234 -27.35 3.27 -14.07
C LEU A 234 -27.39 1.78 -13.73
N ASN A 235 -28.55 1.13 -13.92
CA ASN A 235 -28.68 -0.32 -13.76
C ASN A 235 -27.92 -1.11 -14.84
N ARG A 236 -27.84 -0.60 -16.07
CA ARG A 236 -27.00 -1.20 -17.12
C ARG A 236 -25.52 -1.15 -16.74
N HIS A 237 -25.03 -0.03 -16.21
CA HIS A 237 -23.66 0.10 -15.72
C HIS A 237 -23.38 -0.81 -14.51
N ALA A 238 -24.34 -0.98 -13.61
CA ALA A 238 -24.25 -1.96 -12.52
C ALA A 238 -24.11 -3.39 -13.07
N ALA A 239 -24.92 -3.75 -14.09
CA ALA A 239 -24.87 -5.07 -14.72
C ALA A 239 -23.53 -5.37 -15.41
N VAL A 240 -22.85 -4.36 -16.00
CA VAL A 240 -21.50 -4.51 -16.58
C VAL A 240 -20.48 -4.99 -15.54
N LEU A 241 -20.66 -4.61 -14.27
CA LEU A 241 -19.82 -5.05 -13.15
C LEU A 241 -20.31 -6.35 -12.49
N GLY A 242 -21.37 -6.96 -13.02
CA GLY A 242 -22.01 -8.13 -12.43
C GLY A 242 -22.80 -7.83 -11.15
N TRP A 243 -23.17 -6.57 -10.92
CA TRP A 243 -23.99 -6.16 -9.77
C TRP A 243 -25.49 -6.40 -10.05
N PRO A 244 -26.31 -6.58 -9.00
CA PRO A 244 -27.76 -6.71 -9.15
C PRO A 244 -28.40 -5.39 -9.63
N ALA A 245 -29.68 -5.46 -9.98
CA ALA A 245 -30.47 -4.25 -10.22
C ALA A 245 -30.67 -3.48 -8.90
N TYR A 246 -30.70 -2.16 -9.01
CA TYR A 246 -30.96 -1.25 -7.91
C TYR A 246 -32.29 -0.54 -8.10
N SER A 247 -33.02 -0.41 -7.00
CA SER A 247 -34.14 0.51 -6.88
C SER A 247 -33.60 1.90 -6.57
N TRP A 248 -33.86 2.86 -7.46
CA TRP A 248 -33.28 4.21 -7.37
C TRP A 248 -34.29 5.21 -6.83
N THR A 249 -33.91 5.91 -5.77
CA THR A 249 -34.68 7.02 -5.18
C THR A 249 -33.86 8.29 -5.26
N ARG A 250 -34.46 9.39 -5.74
CA ARG A 250 -33.81 10.71 -5.74
C ARG A 250 -34.11 11.46 -4.46
N ASP A 251 -33.06 11.98 -3.81
CA ASP A 251 -33.15 13.00 -2.79
C ASP A 251 -32.87 14.37 -3.44
N PRO A 252 -33.93 15.17 -3.72
CA PRO A 252 -33.78 16.46 -4.39
C PRO A 252 -33.08 17.51 -3.51
N MET A 253 -33.19 17.40 -2.17
CA MET A 253 -32.60 18.36 -1.23
C MET A 253 -31.09 18.22 -1.19
N ARG A 254 -30.59 16.99 -1.22
CA ARG A 254 -29.15 16.70 -1.24
C ARG A 254 -28.56 16.65 -2.64
N ARG A 255 -29.41 16.76 -3.68
CA ARG A 255 -29.05 16.50 -5.08
C ARG A 255 -28.35 15.15 -5.23
N THR A 256 -28.86 14.13 -4.56
CA THR A 256 -28.32 12.77 -4.63
C THR A 256 -29.35 11.79 -5.16
N VAL A 257 -28.86 10.71 -5.77
CA VAL A 257 -29.64 9.53 -6.13
C VAL A 257 -29.10 8.35 -5.31
N VAL A 258 -30.00 7.61 -4.70
CA VAL A 258 -29.70 6.48 -3.83
C VAL A 258 -30.27 5.23 -4.47
N GLY A 259 -29.40 4.29 -4.83
CA GLY A 259 -29.73 2.95 -5.30
C GLY A 259 -29.66 1.97 -4.14
N VAL A 260 -30.74 1.22 -3.88
CA VAL A 260 -30.74 0.10 -2.94
C VAL A 260 -30.86 -1.19 -3.74
N ALA A 261 -29.93 -2.12 -3.51
CA ALA A 261 -29.89 -3.38 -4.23
C ALA A 261 -31.19 -4.15 -3.99
N GLU A 262 -31.84 -4.56 -5.07
CA GLU A 262 -32.96 -5.48 -4.97
C GLU A 262 -32.36 -6.83 -4.59
N THR A 263 -32.41 -7.18 -3.31
CA THR A 263 -32.13 -8.55 -2.89
C THR A 263 -33.14 -9.43 -3.61
N LYS A 264 -32.70 -10.15 -4.64
CA LYS A 264 -33.42 -11.30 -5.15
C LYS A 264 -33.67 -12.21 -3.95
N ALA A 265 -34.88 -12.17 -3.39
CA ALA A 265 -35.36 -13.25 -2.57
C ALA A 265 -35.17 -14.51 -3.41
N ALA A 266 -34.32 -15.42 -2.94
CA ALA A 266 -34.14 -16.71 -3.57
C ALA A 266 -35.52 -17.33 -3.75
N ARG A 267 -35.95 -17.46 -5.01
CA ARG A 267 -37.01 -18.37 -5.42
C ARG A 267 -36.34 -19.57 -6.06
#